data_AF-A0A518F004-F1
#
_entry.id   AF-A0A518F004-F1
#
_cell.length_a   1.000
_cell.length_b   1.000
_cell.length_c   1.000
_cell.angle_alpha   90.00
_cell.angle_beta   90.00
_cell.angle_gamma   90.00
#
_symmetry.space_group_name_H-M   'P 1'
#
loop_
_entity.id
_entity.type
_entity.pdbx_description
1 polymer ?
#
loop_
_entity_poly.entity_id
_entity_poly.type
_entity_poly.pdbx_seq_one_letter_code
_entity_poly.pdbx_strand_id
1 'polypeptide(L)'
;MKLTASYIITAFGLFGSTAGATQLLTVPDGRDGLRLGTSAAIHSDVAVLGAYKGGWSNQPFAPGLVAVFRKNAQGVWSYSESIEPFDGESQDWFGWKVALTERWLAVICLNDDLPSQNGRGSVYVYEDLGDHFSFHSRLVPPPGGNQTNFNADSVALDGDRLVVGSGSYHLIDAQYIGPNSGAIHVYDFDGAVWQHSDSATDGRLGFPGGIGQAVQIHGDVIVAGNHGYRINGHETGLVVIFERSPSGLWEVIDRLDSPYPDENAQFSRGMSLDGDQLAVVANYGSAGYGSVRIYNRTPSRKWRLRAAAYPDVWVANMGRFVDLRGQRLLVGGDGLAPAIPSVHSGGVMHFTHCGGYWGLDGRLQIPSYFQGGNFEQSFAFDDDQMLVAYPELSTGGFSSVGGAYVVRLPDKNPITCDELGTPIALPSAAAPCPCGNDPVDPLEGCVNSTGRGARVWARGQLSIYSVACQFHMEGLPPNTLGLVANMRQLPDEAALPAVSGDGLLLRHPFVAPSFIHVFRANAQGEADWIPPAMEPIGIFPGTRGTFQVLYRDPGGPCGTGMNWAAGFVGQFVP
;
A
#
# COMPACT_ATOMS: atom_id res chain seq x y z
N MET A 1 3.66 -7.64 30.26
CA MET A 1 3.75 -8.31 28.95
C MET A 1 4.81 -7.55 28.14
N LYS A 2 5.93 -8.17 27.78
CA LYS A 2 6.99 -7.49 27.01
C LYS A 2 6.60 -7.52 25.53
N LEU A 3 6.29 -6.35 24.98
CA LEU A 3 6.09 -6.17 23.53
C LEU A 3 7.43 -6.49 22.82
N THR A 4 7.39 -7.42 21.87
CA THR A 4 8.52 -7.70 20.97
C THR A 4 8.75 -6.50 20.06
N ALA A 5 9.99 -6.01 20.04
CA ALA A 5 10.41 -4.84 19.28
C ALA A 5 10.17 -5.03 17.77
N SER A 6 9.62 -3.99 17.12
CA SER A 6 9.72 -3.80 15.68
C SER A 6 11.21 -3.75 15.31
N TYR A 7 11.64 -4.54 14.32
CA TYR A 7 13.04 -4.61 13.91
C TYR A 7 13.30 -3.67 12.73
N ILE A 8 14.44 -2.98 12.76
CA ILE A 8 14.99 -2.27 11.61
C ILE A 8 15.97 -3.25 10.94
N ILE A 9 15.64 -3.69 9.73
CA ILE A 9 16.64 -4.32 8.88
C ILE A 9 17.36 -3.17 8.19
N THR A 10 18.63 -2.95 8.53
CA THR A 10 19.56 -2.23 7.66
C THR A 10 20.18 -3.25 6.72
N ALA A 11 20.26 -2.94 5.43
CA ALA A 11 20.94 -3.78 4.44
C ALA A 11 22.43 -4.05 4.77
N PHE A 12 22.99 -3.34 5.77
CA PHE A 12 24.23 -3.73 6.45
C PHE A 12 23.93 -4.18 7.89
N GLY A 13 24.40 -5.38 8.22
CA GLY A 13 24.37 -5.88 9.58
C GLY A 13 25.18 -5.00 10.53
N LEU A 14 24.50 -4.41 11.50
CA LEU A 14 24.97 -4.11 12.86
C LEU A 14 23.79 -3.50 13.61
N PHE A 15 23.02 -4.36 14.29
CA PHE A 15 22.30 -4.18 15.57
C PHE A 15 21.17 -5.23 15.64
N GLY A 16 21.52 -6.41 16.15
CA GLY A 16 20.65 -7.27 16.96
C GLY A 16 19.25 -7.63 16.41
N SER A 17 19.17 -8.43 15.36
CA SER A 17 18.32 -9.63 15.27
C SER A 17 18.53 -10.28 13.90
N THR A 18 18.28 -11.58 13.80
CA THR A 18 18.60 -12.46 12.67
C THR A 18 18.00 -11.96 11.34
N ALA A 19 18.82 -11.29 10.53
CA ALA A 19 18.49 -10.90 9.17
C ALA A 19 18.32 -12.14 8.27
N GLY A 20 17.30 -12.12 7.42
CA GLY A 20 17.25 -12.97 6.23
C GLY A 20 18.41 -12.64 5.30
N ALA A 21 18.80 -13.58 4.44
CA ALA A 21 19.90 -13.38 3.50
C ALA A 21 19.62 -12.17 2.60
N THR A 22 20.57 -11.22 2.57
CA THR A 22 20.55 -10.07 1.64
C THR A 22 21.64 -10.29 0.60
N GLN A 23 21.29 -10.18 -0.68
CA GLN A 23 22.24 -10.24 -1.78
C GLN A 23 22.16 -8.98 -2.65
N LEU A 24 23.30 -8.45 -3.06
CA LEU A 24 23.39 -7.35 -4.03
C LEU A 24 23.41 -7.91 -5.46
N LEU A 25 22.55 -7.38 -6.32
CA LEU A 25 22.47 -7.63 -7.75
C LEU A 25 23.04 -6.45 -8.51
N THR A 26 24.10 -6.70 -9.27
CA THR A 26 24.76 -5.71 -10.13
C THR A 26 25.22 -6.39 -11.41
N VAL A 27 25.33 -5.62 -12.49
CA VAL A 27 25.90 -6.11 -13.75
C VAL A 27 27.44 -6.11 -13.67
N PRO A 28 28.14 -7.10 -14.26
CA PRO A 28 29.60 -7.19 -14.23
C PRO A 28 30.30 -6.00 -14.92
N ASP A 29 29.74 -5.54 -16.04
CA ASP A 29 30.26 -4.43 -16.85
C ASP A 29 29.50 -3.13 -16.58
N GLY A 30 29.28 -2.82 -15.29
CA GLY A 30 28.66 -1.57 -14.87
C GLY A 30 29.41 -0.35 -15.44
N ARG A 31 28.68 0.66 -15.89
CA ARG A 31 29.23 1.90 -16.45
C ARG A 31 28.54 3.11 -15.85
N ASP A 32 29.21 4.26 -15.94
CA ASP A 32 28.68 5.53 -15.47
C ASP A 32 27.31 5.82 -16.11
N GLY A 33 26.31 6.12 -15.26
CA GLY A 33 24.99 6.59 -15.70
C GLY A 33 24.04 5.52 -16.26
N LEU A 34 24.37 4.22 -16.15
CA LEU A 34 23.45 3.15 -16.58
C LEU A 34 22.09 3.21 -15.86
N ARG A 35 22.09 3.58 -14.57
CA ARG A 35 20.88 3.74 -13.75
C ARG A 35 19.97 2.51 -13.72
N LEU A 36 20.56 1.32 -13.60
CA LEU A 36 19.82 0.07 -13.49
C LEU A 36 18.91 0.04 -12.25
N GLY A 37 17.66 -0.37 -12.44
CA GLY A 37 16.68 -0.46 -11.34
C GLY A 37 15.61 0.64 -11.33
N THR A 38 15.44 1.35 -12.46
CA THR A 38 14.37 2.35 -12.64
C THR A 38 12.97 1.72 -12.75
N SER A 39 12.94 0.44 -13.12
CA SER A 39 11.83 -0.48 -13.00
C SER A 39 12.37 -1.83 -12.53
N ALA A 40 11.54 -2.61 -11.85
CA ALA A 40 11.94 -3.89 -11.30
C ALA A 40 10.75 -4.86 -11.31
N ALA A 41 11.03 -6.14 -11.54
CA ALA A 41 10.09 -7.24 -11.37
C ALA A 41 10.84 -8.46 -10.81
N ILE A 42 10.17 -9.28 -10.01
CA ILE A 42 10.70 -10.53 -9.48
C ILE A 42 9.59 -11.57 -9.52
N HIS A 43 9.94 -12.79 -9.91
CA HIS A 43 9.07 -13.95 -9.82
C HIS A 43 9.92 -15.19 -9.62
N SER A 44 9.66 -15.93 -8.55
CA SER A 44 10.38 -17.12 -8.12
C SER A 44 11.90 -16.93 -8.07
N ASP A 45 12.61 -17.44 -9.07
CA ASP A 45 14.06 -17.45 -9.22
C ASP A 45 14.58 -16.47 -10.28
N VAL A 46 13.73 -15.59 -10.81
CA VAL A 46 14.08 -14.58 -11.81
C VAL A 46 13.80 -13.18 -11.29
N ALA A 47 14.80 -12.30 -11.43
CA ALA A 47 14.70 -10.88 -11.09
C ALA A 47 15.14 -10.05 -12.28
N VAL A 48 14.40 -9.00 -12.59
CA VAL A 48 14.55 -8.19 -13.79
C VAL A 48 14.62 -6.71 -13.39
N LEU A 49 15.61 -5.99 -13.90
CA LEU A 49 15.81 -4.56 -13.64
C LEU A 49 15.89 -3.76 -14.95
N GLY A 50 15.10 -2.71 -15.09
CA GLY A 50 15.12 -1.81 -16.25
C GLY A 50 16.05 -0.60 -16.09
N ALA A 51 16.54 -0.12 -17.22
CA ALA A 51 17.43 1.04 -17.37
C ALA A 51 17.06 1.87 -18.61
N TYR A 52 15.94 2.58 -18.57
CA TYR A 52 15.39 3.32 -19.72
C TYR A 52 16.19 4.54 -20.17
N LYS A 53 17.08 5.04 -19.29
CA LYS A 53 17.97 6.18 -19.52
C LYS A 53 19.43 5.77 -19.54
N GLY A 54 19.71 4.48 -19.69
CA GLY A 54 21.06 3.91 -19.64
C GLY A 54 21.92 4.32 -20.83
N GLY A 55 22.22 5.61 -20.94
CA GLY A 55 23.16 6.13 -21.90
C GLY A 55 24.58 5.84 -21.46
N TRP A 56 25.40 5.34 -22.37
CA TRP A 56 26.84 5.26 -22.14
C TRP A 56 27.40 6.69 -22.10
N SER A 57 28.55 6.92 -21.46
CA SER A 57 29.22 8.24 -21.48
C SER A 57 29.46 8.80 -22.89
N ASN A 58 29.38 7.93 -23.92
CA ASN A 58 29.58 8.25 -25.32
C ASN A 58 28.28 8.10 -26.16
N GLN A 59 27.17 7.69 -25.53
CA GLN A 59 25.83 7.52 -26.12
C GLN A 59 24.77 7.93 -25.07
N PRO A 60 24.66 9.23 -24.73
CA PRO A 60 23.78 9.72 -23.67
C PRO A 60 22.27 9.48 -23.90
N PHE A 61 21.92 8.83 -25.01
CA PHE A 61 20.56 8.56 -25.44
C PHE A 61 20.39 7.13 -25.97
N ALA A 62 21.08 6.14 -25.42
CA ALA A 62 20.87 4.74 -25.81
C ALA A 62 19.36 4.36 -25.71
N PRO A 63 18.90 3.36 -26.49
CA PRO A 63 17.50 2.91 -26.46
C PRO A 63 17.03 2.48 -25.07
N GLY A 64 17.95 2.08 -24.19
CA GLY A 64 17.68 1.51 -22.87
C GLY A 64 17.89 0.00 -22.86
N LEU A 65 17.93 -0.60 -21.68
CA LEU A 65 18.12 -2.04 -21.52
C LEU A 65 17.36 -2.60 -20.32
N VAL A 66 17.30 -3.92 -20.26
CA VAL A 66 16.84 -4.68 -19.10
C VAL A 66 17.89 -5.71 -18.71
N ALA A 67 18.31 -5.76 -17.44
CA ALA A 67 19.21 -6.78 -16.92
C ALA A 67 18.44 -7.88 -16.20
N VAL A 68 18.81 -9.13 -16.44
CA VAL A 68 18.19 -10.32 -15.88
C VAL A 68 19.15 -11.00 -14.91
N PHE A 69 18.63 -11.38 -13.75
CA PHE A 69 19.32 -12.12 -12.72
C PHE A 69 18.55 -13.40 -12.43
N ARG A 70 19.26 -14.51 -12.25
CA ARG A 70 18.68 -15.81 -11.91
C ARG A 70 19.24 -16.34 -10.61
N LYS A 71 18.39 -16.99 -9.82
CA LYS A 71 18.73 -17.65 -8.57
C LYS A 71 18.98 -19.12 -8.83
N ASN A 72 20.16 -19.61 -8.49
CA ASN A 72 20.46 -21.03 -8.64
C ASN A 72 19.80 -21.89 -7.55
N ALA A 73 19.92 -23.21 -7.65
CA ALA A 73 19.36 -24.17 -6.69
C ALA A 73 19.90 -24.01 -5.26
N GLN A 74 21.04 -23.36 -5.07
CA GLN A 74 21.62 -23.03 -3.75
C GLN A 74 21.07 -21.71 -3.19
N GLY A 75 20.19 -21.04 -3.91
CA GLY A 75 19.57 -19.79 -3.52
C GLY A 75 20.44 -18.55 -3.78
N VAL A 76 21.51 -18.68 -4.57
CA VAL A 76 22.43 -17.59 -4.90
C VAL A 76 22.00 -16.96 -6.23
N TRP A 77 21.78 -15.66 -6.21
CA TRP A 77 21.50 -14.88 -7.41
C TRP A 77 22.78 -14.60 -8.21
N SER A 78 22.68 -14.60 -9.53
CA SER A 78 23.75 -14.17 -10.42
C SER A 78 23.18 -13.44 -11.62
N TYR A 79 23.96 -12.51 -12.17
CA TYR A 79 23.68 -11.92 -13.47
C TYR A 79 23.60 -13.02 -14.54
N SER A 80 22.55 -12.98 -15.37
CA SER A 80 22.31 -13.94 -16.44
C SER A 80 22.61 -13.30 -17.80
N GLU A 81 21.90 -12.21 -18.11
CA GLU A 81 21.95 -11.54 -19.41
C GLU A 81 21.47 -10.08 -19.32
N SER A 82 21.68 -9.32 -20.39
CA SER A 82 21.04 -8.03 -20.62
C SER A 82 20.33 -8.07 -21.96
N ILE A 83 19.14 -7.50 -22.02
CA ILE A 83 18.27 -7.47 -23.19
C ILE A 83 18.17 -6.03 -23.67
N GLU A 84 18.44 -5.82 -24.96
CA GLU A 84 18.24 -4.57 -25.69
C GLU A 84 17.17 -4.80 -26.78
N PRO A 85 16.39 -3.77 -27.15
CA PRO A 85 15.45 -3.89 -28.27
C PRO A 85 16.22 -4.08 -29.58
N PHE A 86 15.76 -5.01 -30.43
CA PHE A 86 16.49 -5.40 -31.66
C PHE A 86 16.56 -4.28 -32.70
N ASP A 87 15.59 -3.37 -32.67
CA ASP A 87 15.40 -2.18 -33.49
C ASP A 87 15.53 -0.90 -32.66
N GLY A 88 16.20 -0.98 -31.51
CA GLY A 88 16.36 0.13 -30.58
C GLY A 88 17.00 1.35 -31.18
N GLU A 89 16.28 2.46 -31.17
CA GLU A 89 16.77 3.77 -31.53
C GLU A 89 17.01 4.63 -30.30
N SER A 90 17.80 5.67 -30.50
CA SER A 90 18.14 6.58 -29.41
C SER A 90 16.90 7.27 -28.85
N GLN A 91 16.70 7.21 -27.53
CA GLN A 91 15.55 7.76 -26.78
C GLN A 91 14.24 6.96 -26.83
N ASP A 92 14.25 5.70 -27.26
CA ASP A 92 13.02 4.89 -27.22
C ASP A 92 12.57 4.50 -25.79
N TRP A 93 13.49 4.59 -24.83
CA TRP A 93 13.27 4.35 -23.39
C TRP A 93 12.80 2.93 -23.06
N PHE A 94 13.41 1.93 -23.69
CA PHE A 94 13.27 0.52 -23.37
C PHE A 94 13.67 0.22 -21.93
N GLY A 95 12.84 -0.54 -21.21
CA GLY A 95 13.02 -0.79 -19.78
C GLY A 95 12.35 0.27 -18.89
N TRP A 96 11.49 1.12 -19.46
CA TRP A 96 10.71 2.12 -18.71
C TRP A 96 9.88 1.50 -17.59
N LYS A 97 9.23 0.37 -17.91
CA LYS A 97 8.49 -0.50 -16.98
C LYS A 97 8.64 -1.94 -17.43
N VAL A 98 8.63 -2.84 -16.46
CA VAL A 98 8.70 -4.28 -16.67
C VAL A 98 7.60 -4.97 -15.89
N ALA A 99 7.05 -6.05 -16.44
CA ALA A 99 6.20 -7.00 -15.74
C ALA A 99 6.72 -8.41 -16.03
N LEU A 100 6.61 -9.30 -15.06
CA LEU A 100 7.17 -10.65 -15.11
C LEU A 100 6.17 -11.67 -14.58
N THR A 101 6.11 -12.83 -15.22
CA THR A 101 5.43 -14.05 -14.76
C THR A 101 6.41 -15.22 -14.84
N GLU A 102 5.96 -16.44 -14.56
CA GLU A 102 6.75 -17.66 -14.76
C GLU A 102 7.26 -17.86 -16.20
N ARG A 103 6.56 -17.29 -17.20
CA ARG A 103 6.85 -17.52 -18.62
C ARG A 103 7.18 -16.25 -19.39
N TRP A 104 6.55 -15.13 -19.05
CA TRP A 104 6.58 -13.92 -19.86
C TRP A 104 7.25 -12.76 -19.14
N LEU A 105 8.13 -12.07 -19.87
CA LEU A 105 8.62 -10.74 -19.54
C LEU A 105 8.03 -9.74 -20.54
N ALA A 106 7.32 -8.74 -20.04
CA ALA A 106 6.87 -7.60 -20.83
C ALA A 106 7.70 -6.36 -20.48
N VAL A 107 8.20 -5.66 -21.51
CA VAL A 107 9.03 -4.47 -21.36
C VAL A 107 8.41 -3.31 -22.13
N ILE A 108 8.07 -2.22 -21.45
CA ILE A 108 7.62 -0.99 -22.09
C ILE A 108 8.83 -0.26 -22.71
N CYS A 109 8.66 0.12 -23.97
CA CYS A 109 9.48 1.05 -24.72
C CYS A 109 8.64 2.30 -24.98
N LEU A 110 8.70 3.28 -24.06
CA LEU A 110 7.68 4.32 -23.94
C LEU A 110 7.64 5.27 -25.14
N ASN A 111 8.80 5.58 -25.70
CA ASN A 111 8.97 6.62 -26.73
C ASN A 111 9.39 6.02 -28.09
N ASP A 112 9.11 4.73 -28.27
CA ASP A 112 9.36 4.01 -29.51
C ASP A 112 8.54 4.58 -30.68
N ASP A 113 9.20 4.76 -31.82
CA ASP A 113 8.64 5.32 -33.04
C ASP A 113 8.01 4.21 -33.91
N LEU A 114 6.76 4.42 -34.31
CA LEU A 114 6.09 3.59 -35.31
C LEU A 114 6.23 4.23 -36.70
N PRO A 115 6.22 3.45 -37.79
CA PRO A 115 6.24 4.00 -39.14
C PRO A 115 5.13 5.07 -39.30
N SER A 116 5.53 6.30 -39.65
CA SER A 116 4.66 7.49 -39.79
C SER A 116 4.03 8.06 -38.51
N GLN A 117 4.41 7.56 -37.33
CA GLN A 117 3.82 7.95 -36.05
C GLN A 117 4.85 7.91 -34.91
N ASN A 118 5.43 9.06 -34.60
CA ASN A 118 6.49 9.15 -33.59
C ASN A 118 5.95 9.04 -32.15
N GLY A 119 6.73 8.44 -31.26
CA GLY A 119 6.51 8.43 -29.81
C GLY A 119 5.19 7.80 -29.36
N ARG A 120 4.71 6.77 -30.07
CA ARG A 120 3.47 6.07 -29.68
C ARG A 120 3.73 4.96 -28.67
N GLY A 121 4.98 4.56 -28.51
CA GLY A 121 5.41 3.51 -27.59
C GLY A 121 5.05 2.11 -28.06
N SER A 122 5.78 1.12 -27.55
CA SER A 122 5.55 -0.31 -27.79
C SER A 122 5.77 -1.12 -26.51
N VAL A 123 5.27 -2.36 -26.51
CA VAL A 123 5.61 -3.35 -25.50
C VAL A 123 6.31 -4.52 -26.16
N TYR A 124 7.53 -4.82 -25.73
CA TYR A 124 8.29 -5.98 -26.17
C TYR A 124 8.02 -7.13 -25.21
N VAL A 125 7.63 -8.28 -25.75
CA VAL A 125 7.32 -9.48 -24.99
C VAL A 125 8.37 -10.54 -25.29
N TYR A 126 8.93 -11.09 -24.22
CA TYR A 126 9.95 -12.13 -24.24
C TYR A 126 9.45 -13.36 -23.50
N GLU A 127 9.76 -14.54 -24.02
CA GLU A 127 9.48 -15.82 -23.39
C GLU A 127 10.72 -16.29 -22.61
N ASP A 128 10.51 -16.72 -21.37
CA ASP A 128 11.55 -17.38 -20.57
C ASP A 128 11.72 -18.84 -21.03
N LEU A 129 12.90 -19.18 -21.56
CA LEU A 129 13.26 -20.54 -21.96
C LEU A 129 14.08 -21.28 -20.88
N GLY A 130 14.21 -20.70 -19.69
CA GLY A 130 14.85 -21.25 -18.51
C GLY A 130 16.29 -20.77 -18.31
N ASP A 131 17.09 -20.68 -19.37
CA ASP A 131 18.46 -20.17 -19.36
C ASP A 131 18.60 -18.75 -19.94
N HIS A 132 17.70 -18.37 -20.85
CA HIS A 132 17.64 -17.05 -21.45
C HIS A 132 16.21 -16.63 -21.82
N PHE A 133 16.00 -15.33 -22.01
CA PHE A 133 14.79 -14.78 -22.59
C PHE A 133 14.90 -14.69 -24.12
N SER A 134 13.86 -15.15 -24.81
CA SER A 134 13.77 -15.05 -26.27
C SER A 134 12.71 -14.05 -26.70
N PHE A 135 13.04 -13.17 -27.65
CA PHE A 135 12.07 -12.21 -28.18
C PHE A 135 10.93 -12.94 -28.88
N HIS A 136 9.70 -12.67 -28.44
CA HIS A 136 8.50 -13.29 -28.99
C HIS A 136 7.70 -12.31 -29.84
N SER A 137 7.42 -11.10 -29.33
CA SER A 137 6.54 -10.15 -30.03
C SER A 137 6.81 -8.70 -29.63
N ARG A 138 6.55 -7.78 -30.56
CA ARG A 138 6.42 -6.34 -30.31
C ARG A 138 4.94 -5.98 -30.45
N LEU A 139 4.31 -5.59 -29.35
CA LEU A 139 2.94 -5.11 -29.31
C LEU A 139 2.93 -3.61 -29.49
N VAL A 140 2.03 -3.14 -30.34
CA VAL A 140 1.85 -1.72 -30.62
C VAL A 140 0.42 -1.30 -30.30
N PRO A 141 0.21 -0.01 -30.01
CA PRO A 141 -1.10 0.62 -29.96
C PRO A 141 -2.09 0.14 -31.02
N PRO A 142 -3.32 -0.28 -30.65
CA PRO A 142 -4.31 -0.67 -31.64
C PRO A 142 -4.67 0.52 -32.56
N PRO A 143 -5.02 0.26 -33.83
CA PRO A 143 -5.38 1.32 -34.78
C PRO A 143 -6.74 1.93 -34.40
N GLY A 144 -6.87 3.28 -34.39
CA GLY A 144 -8.21 3.87 -34.20
C GLY A 144 -8.37 5.28 -33.59
N GLY A 145 -7.31 6.06 -33.32
CA GLY A 145 -7.45 7.49 -32.99
C GLY A 145 -6.60 7.96 -31.81
N ASN A 146 -6.60 9.28 -31.56
CA ASN A 146 -5.72 10.09 -30.68
C ASN A 146 -5.60 9.65 -29.19
N GLN A 147 -6.16 8.50 -28.81
CA GLN A 147 -6.31 7.99 -27.43
C GLN A 147 -5.64 6.61 -27.21
N THR A 148 -4.72 6.20 -28.09
CA THR A 148 -4.27 4.80 -28.20
C THR A 148 -2.78 4.59 -27.91
N ASN A 149 -2.02 5.65 -27.60
CA ASN A 149 -0.58 5.51 -27.40
C ASN A 149 -0.28 4.68 -26.15
N PHE A 150 0.74 3.83 -26.22
CA PHE A 150 1.35 3.17 -25.07
C PHE A 150 2.30 4.10 -24.33
N ASN A 151 1.94 5.39 -24.29
CA ASN A 151 2.66 6.42 -23.55
C ASN A 151 2.24 6.45 -22.07
N ALA A 152 1.62 5.38 -21.57
CA ALA A 152 1.33 5.25 -20.15
C ALA A 152 2.38 4.43 -19.42
N ASP A 153 2.53 4.79 -18.15
CA ASP A 153 3.57 4.29 -17.28
C ASP A 153 3.28 2.90 -16.68
N SER A 154 2.44 2.07 -17.32
CA SER A 154 1.98 0.84 -16.69
C SER A 154 1.71 -0.33 -17.64
N VAL A 155 2.23 -1.49 -17.23
CA VAL A 155 2.00 -2.81 -17.81
C VAL A 155 1.79 -3.80 -16.68
N ALA A 156 0.89 -4.75 -16.85
CA ALA A 156 0.69 -5.85 -15.91
C ALA A 156 0.49 -7.16 -16.67
N LEU A 157 0.92 -8.27 -16.08
CA LEU A 157 0.79 -9.62 -16.60
C LEU A 157 0.12 -10.51 -15.56
N ASP A 158 -0.71 -11.43 -16.02
CA ASP A 158 -1.20 -12.56 -15.23
C ASP A 158 -1.34 -13.77 -16.16
N GLY A 159 -0.47 -14.76 -15.98
CA GLY A 159 -0.31 -15.89 -16.91
C GLY A 159 -0.13 -15.42 -18.35
N ASP A 160 -1.02 -15.88 -19.23
CA ASP A 160 -1.04 -15.62 -20.67
C ASP A 160 -1.85 -14.35 -21.05
N ARG A 161 -2.06 -13.43 -20.10
CA ARG A 161 -2.78 -12.16 -20.33
C ARG A 161 -1.92 -10.96 -19.95
N LEU A 162 -1.89 -9.98 -20.84
CA LEU A 162 -1.13 -8.75 -20.72
C LEU A 162 -2.07 -7.55 -20.80
N VAL A 163 -1.91 -6.59 -19.89
CA VAL A 163 -2.65 -5.33 -19.87
C VAL A 163 -1.68 -4.17 -20.01
N VAL A 164 -1.93 -3.30 -20.97
CA VAL A 164 -1.18 -2.04 -21.17
C VAL A 164 -2.10 -0.87 -20.87
N GLY A 165 -1.64 0.05 -20.03
CA GLY A 165 -2.31 1.32 -19.84
C GLY A 165 -2.03 2.30 -20.99
N SER A 166 -3.01 3.17 -21.28
CA SER A 166 -2.90 4.30 -22.21
C SER A 166 -3.41 5.58 -21.53
N GLY A 167 -2.93 5.84 -20.31
CA GLY A 167 -3.19 7.08 -19.58
C GLY A 167 -2.42 8.26 -20.19
N SER A 168 -3.06 9.43 -20.30
CA SER A 168 -2.37 10.63 -20.76
C SER A 168 -1.43 11.15 -19.66
N TYR A 169 -0.13 10.97 -19.84
CA TYR A 169 0.87 11.68 -19.04
C TYR A 169 1.25 12.98 -19.75
N HIS A 170 1.37 14.07 -18.98
CA HIS A 170 1.69 15.44 -19.43
C HIS A 170 3.15 15.61 -19.90
N LEU A 171 3.66 14.68 -20.71
CA LEU A 171 4.96 14.82 -21.34
C LEU A 171 4.70 14.81 -22.84
N ILE A 172 4.54 16.01 -23.39
CA ILE A 172 5.19 16.72 -24.52
C ILE A 172 4.12 17.61 -25.16
N ASP A 173 4.29 18.93 -25.03
CA ASP A 173 3.44 20.00 -25.55
C ASP A 173 1.96 20.06 -25.11
N ALA A 174 1.63 21.16 -24.41
CA ALA A 174 0.29 21.55 -23.99
C ALA A 174 -0.72 21.82 -25.12
N GLN A 175 -0.40 21.46 -26.37
CA GLN A 175 -1.26 21.64 -27.55
C GLN A 175 -2.14 20.42 -27.85
N TYR A 176 -1.96 19.28 -27.18
CA TYR A 176 -2.74 18.05 -27.38
C TYR A 176 -3.70 17.71 -26.24
N ILE A 177 -4.29 18.72 -25.58
CA ILE A 177 -5.39 18.52 -24.63
C ILE A 177 -6.70 18.34 -25.42
N GLY A 178 -6.77 17.26 -26.20
CA GLY A 178 -8.04 16.71 -26.68
C GLY A 178 -8.77 15.95 -25.56
N PRO A 179 -10.02 15.50 -25.77
CA PRO A 179 -10.77 14.71 -24.80
C PRO A 179 -10.19 13.29 -24.66
N ASN A 180 -9.03 13.18 -24.01
CA ASN A 180 -8.35 11.92 -23.77
C ASN A 180 -8.90 11.27 -22.50
N SER A 181 -9.78 10.29 -22.69
CA SER A 181 -10.43 9.53 -21.60
C SER A 181 -9.57 8.41 -21.01
N GLY A 182 -8.35 8.21 -21.54
CA GLY A 182 -7.45 7.12 -21.14
C GLY A 182 -8.07 5.73 -21.38
N ALA A 183 -7.23 4.71 -21.55
CA ALA A 183 -7.72 3.36 -21.80
C ALA A 183 -6.83 2.31 -21.16
N ILE A 184 -7.35 1.09 -21.08
CA ILE A 184 -6.56 -0.12 -20.94
C ILE A 184 -6.72 -0.95 -22.21
N HIS A 185 -5.63 -1.55 -22.67
CA HIS A 185 -5.62 -2.48 -23.79
C HIS A 185 -5.22 -3.86 -23.29
N VAL A 186 -6.04 -4.86 -23.60
CA VAL A 186 -5.83 -6.23 -23.14
C VAL A 186 -5.38 -7.07 -24.32
N TYR A 187 -4.36 -7.88 -24.07
CA TYR A 187 -3.81 -8.84 -25.01
C TYR A 187 -3.85 -10.22 -24.36
N ASP A 188 -4.39 -11.20 -25.08
CA ASP A 188 -4.38 -12.61 -24.66
C ASP A 188 -3.48 -13.40 -25.61
N PHE A 189 -2.66 -14.29 -25.06
CA PHE A 189 -1.87 -15.23 -25.84
C PHE A 189 -2.72 -16.45 -26.22
N ASP A 190 -2.78 -16.79 -27.50
CA ASP A 190 -3.62 -17.90 -28.02
C ASP A 190 -2.89 -19.25 -28.09
N GLY A 191 -1.64 -19.30 -27.59
CA GLY A 191 -0.74 -20.45 -27.73
C GLY A 191 0.31 -20.28 -28.82
N ALA A 192 0.18 -19.27 -29.70
CA ALA A 192 1.16 -18.95 -30.73
C ALA A 192 1.47 -17.44 -30.84
N VAL A 193 0.47 -16.58 -30.66
CA VAL A 193 0.59 -15.14 -30.86
C VAL A 193 -0.20 -14.37 -29.80
N TRP A 194 0.33 -13.21 -29.43
CA TRP A 194 -0.39 -12.24 -28.61
C TRP A 194 -1.42 -11.51 -29.45
N GLN A 195 -2.70 -11.63 -29.10
CA GLN A 195 -3.81 -11.00 -29.81
C GLN A 195 -4.40 -9.87 -28.98
N HIS A 196 -4.66 -8.73 -29.62
CA HIS A 196 -5.42 -7.65 -29.00
C HIS A 196 -6.87 -8.11 -28.80
N SER A 197 -7.29 -8.34 -27.56
CA SER A 197 -8.59 -8.93 -27.24
C SER A 197 -9.63 -7.89 -26.86
N ASP A 198 -9.24 -6.78 -26.23
CA ASP A 198 -10.16 -5.70 -25.88
C ASP A 198 -9.47 -4.35 -25.64
N SER A 199 -10.24 -3.27 -25.71
CA SER A 199 -9.88 -1.97 -25.14
C SER A 199 -11.02 -1.44 -24.30
N ALA A 200 -10.75 -1.25 -23.01
CA ALA A 200 -11.75 -0.73 -22.09
C ALA A 200 -11.41 0.69 -21.65
N THR A 201 -12.43 1.53 -21.58
CA THR A 201 -12.34 2.88 -21.02
C THR A 201 -13.20 2.95 -19.78
N ASP A 202 -13.06 4.04 -19.03
CA ASP A 202 -13.94 4.31 -17.92
C ASP A 202 -15.36 4.74 -18.37
N GLY A 203 -15.68 4.71 -19.67
CA GLY A 203 -17.00 5.06 -20.20
C GLY A 203 -17.41 6.53 -20.04
N ARG A 204 -16.53 7.41 -19.53
CA ARG A 204 -16.82 8.85 -19.39
C ARG A 204 -16.15 9.64 -20.52
N LEU A 205 -16.95 10.15 -21.44
CA LEU A 205 -16.48 11.06 -22.48
C LEU A 205 -16.13 12.43 -21.89
N GLY A 206 -15.00 13.01 -22.29
CA GLY A 206 -14.65 14.42 -22.01
C GLY A 206 -14.02 14.71 -20.65
N PHE A 207 -13.61 13.70 -19.87
CA PHE A 207 -12.85 13.91 -18.64
C PHE A 207 -11.35 13.94 -18.92
N PRO A 208 -10.65 15.05 -18.63
CA PRO A 208 -9.20 15.12 -18.84
C PRO A 208 -8.46 14.17 -17.88
N GLY A 209 -7.48 13.43 -18.41
CA GLY A 209 -6.54 12.59 -17.67
C GLY A 209 -6.75 11.09 -17.88
N GLY A 210 -8.01 10.62 -17.83
CA GLY A 210 -8.37 9.25 -18.14
C GLY A 210 -7.74 8.15 -17.28
N ILE A 211 -8.11 6.89 -17.51
CA ILE A 211 -7.50 5.73 -16.82
C ILE A 211 -6.25 5.20 -17.55
N GLY A 212 -5.51 4.30 -16.90
CA GLY A 212 -4.36 3.61 -17.51
C GLY A 212 -3.00 4.18 -17.10
N GLN A 213 -2.96 5.10 -16.13
CA GLN A 213 -1.69 5.57 -15.56
C GLN A 213 -1.05 4.55 -14.60
N ALA A 214 -1.86 3.65 -14.07
CA ALA A 214 -1.44 2.49 -13.29
C ALA A 214 -2.41 1.35 -13.57
N VAL A 215 -1.92 0.13 -13.80
CA VAL A 215 -2.75 -1.06 -14.05
C VAL A 215 -2.27 -2.23 -13.21
N GLN A 216 -3.21 -3.05 -12.75
CA GLN A 216 -2.98 -4.33 -12.08
C GLN A 216 -4.00 -5.34 -12.61
N ILE A 217 -3.61 -6.61 -12.70
CA ILE A 217 -4.49 -7.71 -13.14
C ILE A 217 -4.31 -8.93 -12.26
N HIS A 218 -5.43 -9.59 -11.94
CA HIS A 218 -5.46 -10.91 -11.33
C HIS A 218 -6.73 -11.64 -11.75
N GLY A 219 -6.56 -12.74 -12.48
CA GLY A 219 -7.60 -13.50 -13.15
C GLY A 219 -8.45 -12.63 -14.09
N ASP A 220 -9.75 -12.60 -13.83
CA ASP A 220 -10.74 -11.85 -14.61
C ASP A 220 -11.06 -10.48 -13.99
N VAL A 221 -10.14 -9.91 -13.21
CA VAL A 221 -10.27 -8.55 -12.64
C VAL A 221 -9.08 -7.69 -13.07
N ILE A 222 -9.36 -6.51 -13.62
CA ILE A 222 -8.37 -5.46 -13.88
C ILE A 222 -8.70 -4.24 -13.03
N VAL A 223 -7.67 -3.64 -12.45
CA VAL A 223 -7.77 -2.37 -11.73
C VAL A 223 -6.94 -1.34 -12.47
N ALA A 224 -7.56 -0.21 -12.83
CA ALA A 224 -6.92 0.87 -13.57
C ALA A 224 -7.05 2.20 -12.81
N GLY A 225 -5.92 2.91 -12.70
CA GLY A 225 -5.79 4.15 -11.94
C GLY A 225 -5.69 5.39 -12.82
N ASN A 226 -6.15 6.51 -12.26
CA ASN A 226 -5.89 7.87 -12.69
C ASN A 226 -5.48 8.69 -11.47
N HIS A 227 -4.19 8.76 -11.15
CA HIS A 227 -3.73 9.47 -9.96
C HIS A 227 -3.74 10.99 -10.16
N GLY A 228 -3.81 11.46 -11.40
CA GLY A 228 -4.02 12.87 -11.76
C GLY A 228 -5.48 13.32 -11.71
N TYR A 229 -6.45 12.43 -11.40
CA TYR A 229 -7.87 12.79 -11.35
C TYR A 229 -8.15 13.88 -10.31
N ARG A 230 -8.85 14.94 -10.73
CA ARG A 230 -9.06 16.13 -9.89
C ARG A 230 -10.50 16.29 -9.41
N ILE A 231 -10.64 16.53 -8.12
CA ILE A 231 -11.88 17.03 -7.49
C ILE A 231 -11.50 18.33 -6.77
N ASN A 232 -12.38 19.35 -6.83
CA ASN A 232 -12.18 20.65 -6.16
C ASN A 232 -10.83 21.34 -6.44
N GLY A 233 -10.18 21.03 -7.57
CA GLY A 233 -8.87 21.59 -7.90
C GLY A 233 -7.68 20.86 -7.27
N HIS A 234 -7.87 19.70 -6.64
CA HIS A 234 -6.82 18.86 -6.03
C HIS A 234 -6.65 17.54 -6.78
N GLU A 235 -5.43 17.00 -6.87
CA GLU A 235 -5.12 15.69 -7.47
C GLU A 235 -5.52 14.55 -6.52
N THR A 236 -6.82 14.32 -6.43
CA THR A 236 -7.41 13.31 -5.53
C THR A 236 -7.11 11.88 -5.96
N GLY A 237 -7.09 11.61 -7.27
CA GLY A 237 -6.95 10.28 -7.83
C GLY A 237 -8.24 9.45 -7.88
N LEU A 238 -8.28 8.48 -8.79
CA LEU A 238 -9.43 7.59 -9.06
C LEU A 238 -8.96 6.17 -9.37
N VAL A 239 -9.70 5.17 -8.89
CA VAL A 239 -9.55 3.77 -9.28
C VAL A 239 -10.82 3.28 -9.97
N VAL A 240 -10.66 2.63 -11.12
CA VAL A 240 -11.73 1.99 -11.88
C VAL A 240 -11.45 0.49 -11.95
N ILE A 241 -12.47 -0.31 -11.66
CA ILE A 241 -12.34 -1.77 -11.58
C ILE A 241 -13.18 -2.39 -12.69
N PHE A 242 -12.52 -3.21 -13.48
CA PHE A 242 -13.09 -3.96 -14.58
C PHE A 242 -13.19 -5.43 -14.21
N GLU A 243 -14.24 -6.07 -14.70
CA GLU A 243 -14.37 -7.53 -14.67
C GLU A 243 -14.68 -8.05 -16.07
N ARG A 244 -14.11 -9.20 -16.40
CA ARG A 244 -14.38 -9.86 -17.67
C ARG A 244 -15.79 -10.48 -17.68
N SER A 245 -16.58 -10.07 -18.65
CA SER A 245 -17.90 -10.64 -18.94
C SER A 245 -17.77 -12.06 -19.51
N PRO A 246 -18.83 -12.89 -19.46
CA PRO A 246 -18.85 -14.19 -20.15
C PRO A 246 -18.63 -14.11 -21.66
N SER A 247 -18.93 -12.95 -22.27
CA SER A 247 -18.64 -12.65 -23.68
C SER A 247 -17.17 -12.32 -23.96
N GLY A 248 -16.33 -12.20 -22.92
CA GLY A 248 -14.90 -11.89 -23.04
C GLY A 248 -14.55 -10.40 -22.98
N LEU A 249 -15.55 -9.50 -22.96
CA LEU A 249 -15.39 -8.05 -22.86
C LEU A 249 -15.15 -7.61 -21.41
N TRP A 250 -14.38 -6.55 -21.21
CA TRP A 250 -14.09 -5.96 -19.91
C TRP A 250 -15.08 -4.85 -19.56
N GLU A 251 -15.85 -5.06 -18.49
CA GLU A 251 -16.91 -4.14 -18.06
C GLU A 251 -16.55 -3.48 -16.74
N VAL A 252 -16.84 -2.18 -16.61
CA VAL A 252 -16.65 -1.46 -15.34
C VAL A 252 -17.66 -1.99 -14.31
N ILE A 253 -17.17 -2.61 -13.23
CA ILE A 253 -18.00 -3.10 -12.14
C ILE A 253 -18.01 -2.18 -10.92
N ASP A 254 -16.94 -1.42 -10.69
CA ASP A 254 -16.88 -0.48 -9.57
C ASP A 254 -15.90 0.66 -9.80
N ARG A 255 -16.03 1.69 -8.97
CA ARG A 255 -15.13 2.83 -8.91
C ARG A 255 -14.88 3.19 -7.46
N LEU A 256 -13.64 3.52 -7.15
CA LEU A 256 -13.22 3.94 -5.83
C LEU A 256 -12.64 5.34 -5.95
N ASP A 257 -13.29 6.30 -5.29
CA ASP A 257 -12.77 7.65 -5.13
C ASP A 257 -11.85 7.70 -3.90
N SER A 258 -10.92 8.66 -3.90
CA SER A 258 -10.11 8.95 -2.71
C SER A 258 -11.01 9.28 -1.51
N PRO A 259 -10.71 8.74 -0.31
CA PRO A 259 -11.38 9.18 0.91
C PRO A 259 -11.01 10.61 1.34
N TYR A 260 -10.11 11.27 0.61
CA TYR A 260 -9.63 12.64 0.87
C TYR A 260 -9.84 13.52 -0.38
N PRO A 261 -11.08 13.98 -0.64
CA PRO A 261 -11.43 14.67 -1.89
C PRO A 261 -10.91 16.12 -1.98
N ASP A 262 -10.40 16.69 -0.88
CA ASP A 262 -9.87 18.06 -0.82
C ASP A 262 -8.34 18.10 -0.70
N GLU A 263 -7.68 16.97 -1.00
CA GLU A 263 -6.24 16.79 -0.84
C GLU A 263 -5.60 16.29 -2.13
N ASN A 264 -4.30 16.56 -2.32
CA ASN A 264 -3.51 15.95 -3.40
C ASN A 264 -3.15 14.50 -3.04
N ALA A 265 -4.18 13.67 -2.86
CA ALA A 265 -4.07 12.32 -2.35
C ALA A 265 -3.40 11.35 -3.32
N GLN A 266 -3.40 11.68 -4.62
CA GLN A 266 -2.84 10.84 -5.69
C GLN A 266 -3.30 9.38 -5.56
N PHE A 267 -4.56 9.19 -5.21
CA PHE A 267 -5.17 7.87 -5.06
C PHE A 267 -4.99 7.09 -6.38
N SER A 268 -4.62 5.81 -6.28
CA SER A 268 -4.17 4.96 -7.40
C SER A 268 -2.70 5.10 -7.84
N ARG A 269 -1.88 5.97 -7.21
CA ARG A 269 -0.44 6.08 -7.57
C ARG A 269 0.35 4.82 -7.21
N GLY A 270 -0.03 4.14 -6.13
CA GLY A 270 0.39 2.78 -5.81
C GLY A 270 -0.83 1.89 -5.60
N MET A 271 -0.85 0.77 -6.30
CA MET A 271 -1.91 -0.25 -6.21
C MET A 271 -1.29 -1.64 -6.30
N SER A 272 -1.89 -2.59 -5.59
CA SER A 272 -1.63 -4.02 -5.80
C SER A 272 -2.93 -4.81 -5.61
N LEU A 273 -3.14 -5.77 -6.50
CA LEU A 273 -4.32 -6.63 -6.58
C LEU A 273 -3.88 -8.07 -6.38
N ASP A 274 -4.52 -8.75 -5.43
CA ASP A 274 -4.30 -10.18 -5.17
C ASP A 274 -5.63 -10.85 -4.85
N GLY A 275 -6.10 -11.69 -5.77
CA GLY A 275 -7.43 -12.29 -5.67
C GLY A 275 -8.53 -11.24 -5.57
N ASP A 276 -9.28 -11.34 -4.48
CA ASP A 276 -10.39 -10.45 -4.14
C ASP A 276 -9.97 -9.33 -3.17
N GLN A 277 -8.66 -9.07 -2.99
CA GLN A 277 -8.14 -7.95 -2.22
C GLN A 277 -7.38 -6.94 -3.09
N LEU A 278 -7.62 -5.66 -2.83
CA LEU A 278 -7.00 -4.54 -3.53
C LEU A 278 -6.45 -3.56 -2.48
N ALA A 279 -5.15 -3.35 -2.49
CA ALA A 279 -4.49 -2.29 -1.75
C ALA A 279 -4.34 -1.04 -2.63
N VAL A 280 -4.75 0.12 -2.13
CA VAL A 280 -4.62 1.41 -2.82
C VAL A 280 -4.04 2.45 -1.89
N VAL A 281 -3.01 3.15 -2.35
CA VAL A 281 -2.40 4.25 -1.61
C VAL A 281 -3.32 5.47 -1.64
N ALA A 282 -3.50 6.09 -0.48
CA ALA A 282 -4.24 7.32 -0.30
C ALA A 282 -3.40 8.28 0.55
N ASN A 283 -2.76 9.25 -0.11
CA ASN A 283 -1.98 10.30 0.57
C ASN A 283 -2.89 11.41 1.11
N TYR A 284 -2.39 12.18 2.06
CA TYR A 284 -3.06 13.29 2.73
C TYR A 284 -2.07 14.45 2.93
N GLY A 285 -2.47 15.65 2.52
CA GLY A 285 -1.67 16.86 2.67
C GLY A 285 -0.48 16.96 1.72
N SER A 286 0.06 18.16 1.60
CA SER A 286 1.31 18.44 0.86
C SER A 286 2.57 17.89 1.53
N ALA A 287 2.44 17.31 2.74
CA ALA A 287 3.55 16.84 3.57
C ALA A 287 3.85 15.33 3.43
N GLY A 288 3.15 14.62 2.55
CA GLY A 288 3.46 13.21 2.23
C GLY A 288 2.98 12.19 3.25
N TYR A 289 2.03 12.54 4.12
CA TYR A 289 1.34 11.53 4.91
C TYR A 289 0.47 10.66 4.02
N GLY A 290 0.30 9.38 4.36
CA GLY A 290 -0.60 8.52 3.62
C GLY A 290 -1.04 7.30 4.38
N SER A 291 -2.02 6.63 3.82
CA SER A 291 -2.52 5.33 4.25
C SER A 291 -2.58 4.40 3.05
N VAL A 292 -2.50 3.09 3.29
CA VAL A 292 -2.91 2.11 2.29
C VAL A 292 -4.31 1.64 2.65
N ARG A 293 -5.25 1.82 1.73
CA ARG A 293 -6.63 1.38 1.85
C ARG A 293 -6.78 -0.01 1.26
N ILE A 294 -7.28 -0.96 2.05
CA ILE A 294 -7.48 -2.34 1.62
C ILE A 294 -8.97 -2.54 1.39
N TYR A 295 -9.32 -2.83 0.14
CA TYR A 295 -10.66 -3.14 -0.31
C TYR A 295 -10.78 -4.64 -0.56
N ASN A 296 -11.90 -5.23 -0.16
CA ASN A 296 -12.23 -6.58 -0.55
C ASN A 296 -13.46 -6.58 -1.44
N ARG A 297 -13.45 -7.49 -2.41
CA ARG A 297 -14.61 -7.78 -3.23
C ARG A 297 -15.69 -8.49 -2.41
N THR A 298 -16.92 -8.06 -2.58
CA THR A 298 -18.11 -8.68 -1.99
C THR A 298 -18.72 -9.72 -2.94
N PRO A 299 -19.56 -10.64 -2.45
CA PRO A 299 -20.31 -11.56 -3.32
C PRO A 299 -21.17 -10.86 -4.37
N SER A 300 -21.57 -9.60 -4.12
CA SER A 300 -22.28 -8.75 -5.08
C SER A 300 -21.37 -8.06 -6.10
N ARG A 301 -20.12 -8.52 -6.27
CA ARG A 301 -19.09 -7.96 -7.17
C ARG A 301 -18.76 -6.49 -6.93
N LYS A 302 -18.91 -6.02 -5.69
CA LYS A 302 -18.60 -4.65 -5.30
C LYS A 302 -17.38 -4.61 -4.39
N TRP A 303 -16.59 -3.56 -4.47
CA TRP A 303 -15.39 -3.39 -3.67
C TRP A 303 -15.69 -2.51 -2.47
N ARG A 304 -15.36 -3.01 -1.28
CA ARG A 304 -15.66 -2.32 -0.02
C ARG A 304 -14.40 -2.23 0.80
N LEU A 305 -14.15 -1.04 1.35
CA LEU A 305 -13.07 -0.81 2.28
C LEU A 305 -13.24 -1.77 3.47
N ARG A 306 -12.22 -2.57 3.73
CA ARG A 306 -12.19 -3.51 4.86
C ARG A 306 -11.19 -3.11 5.92
N ALA A 307 -10.07 -2.55 5.50
CA ALA A 307 -9.02 -2.14 6.43
C ALA A 307 -8.22 -0.97 5.86
N ALA A 308 -7.38 -0.39 6.71
CA ALA A 308 -6.33 0.51 6.29
C ALA A 308 -5.03 0.17 7.02
N ALA A 309 -3.91 0.21 6.32
CA ALA A 309 -2.58 0.16 6.89
C ALA A 309 -2.01 1.56 6.96
N TYR A 310 -1.35 1.88 8.06
CA TYR A 310 -0.80 3.20 8.32
C TYR A 310 0.67 3.07 8.67
N PRO A 311 1.56 3.77 7.95
CA PRO A 311 2.93 3.99 8.42
C PRO A 311 2.93 4.56 9.83
N ASP A 312 3.97 4.20 10.58
CA ASP A 312 4.27 4.74 11.90
C ASP A 312 5.38 5.80 11.86
N VAL A 313 5.80 6.21 10.66
CA VAL A 313 6.72 7.32 10.42
C VAL A 313 6.29 8.15 9.22
N TRP A 314 6.83 9.35 9.16
CA TRP A 314 6.83 10.17 7.96
C TRP A 314 7.53 9.43 6.83
N VAL A 315 6.84 9.33 5.69
CA VAL A 315 7.40 8.77 4.46
C VAL A 315 7.01 9.74 3.35
N ALA A 316 7.94 10.57 2.91
CA ALA A 316 7.71 11.43 1.75
C ALA A 316 7.36 10.54 0.53
N ASN A 317 6.45 11.00 -0.32
CA ASN A 317 6.00 10.21 -1.49
C ASN A 317 5.62 8.75 -1.15
N MET A 318 5.02 8.54 0.03
CA MET A 318 4.55 7.22 0.45
C MET A 318 3.69 6.57 -0.64
N GLY A 319 3.89 5.28 -0.83
CA GLY A 319 3.03 4.47 -1.66
C GLY A 319 3.15 4.78 -3.15
N ARG A 320 4.33 5.21 -3.61
CA ARG A 320 4.66 5.09 -5.04
C ARG A 320 4.63 3.62 -5.50
N PHE A 321 4.91 2.70 -4.59
CA PHE A 321 4.84 1.26 -4.82
C PHE A 321 4.22 0.60 -3.59
N VAL A 322 3.25 -0.26 -3.84
CA VAL A 322 2.59 -1.12 -2.85
C VAL A 322 2.49 -2.50 -3.45
N ASP A 323 2.76 -3.51 -2.63
CA ASP A 323 2.56 -4.90 -3.03
C ASP A 323 1.81 -5.66 -1.94
N LEU A 324 0.78 -6.39 -2.33
CA LEU A 324 -0.15 -7.11 -1.48
C LEU A 324 -0.17 -8.57 -1.94
N ARG A 325 0.10 -9.50 -1.02
CA ARG A 325 -0.03 -10.94 -1.25
C ARG A 325 -0.59 -11.63 -0.01
N GLY A 326 -1.79 -12.16 -0.10
CA GLY A 326 -2.50 -12.90 0.94
C GLY A 326 -2.67 -12.10 2.23
N GLN A 327 -1.73 -12.26 3.15
CA GLN A 327 -1.72 -11.61 4.47
C GLN A 327 -0.50 -10.70 4.66
N ARG A 328 0.28 -10.43 3.60
CA ARG A 328 1.46 -9.55 3.63
C ARG A 328 1.24 -8.35 2.73
N LEU A 329 1.65 -7.19 3.22
CA LEU A 329 1.56 -5.91 2.52
C LEU A 329 2.90 -5.18 2.68
N LEU A 330 3.49 -4.78 1.56
CA LEU A 330 4.67 -3.94 1.51
C LEU A 330 4.31 -2.55 1.02
N VAL A 331 4.86 -1.55 1.68
CA VAL A 331 4.64 -0.14 1.34
C VAL A 331 5.98 0.55 1.25
N GLY A 332 6.34 0.97 0.03
CA GLY A 332 7.55 1.74 -0.22
C GLY A 332 7.31 3.25 -0.19
N GLY A 333 8.34 4.01 0.13
CA GLY A 333 8.34 5.46 -0.09
C GLY A 333 9.68 6.11 0.22
N ASP A 334 9.74 7.42 0.01
CA ASP A 334 10.95 8.22 0.16
C ASP A 334 11.12 8.63 1.64
N GLY A 335 12.34 8.53 2.19
CA GLY A 335 12.66 9.12 3.49
C GLY A 335 12.05 8.42 4.72
N LEU A 336 12.38 7.15 4.96
CA LEU A 336 12.34 6.55 6.30
C LEU A 336 13.43 7.18 7.20
N ALA A 337 13.35 8.48 7.48
CA ALA A 337 14.29 9.17 8.35
C ALA A 337 13.59 9.66 9.63
N PRO A 338 14.19 9.45 10.82
CA PRO A 338 13.82 10.23 11.99
C PRO A 338 14.29 11.68 11.76
N ALA A 339 13.39 12.56 11.33
CA ALA A 339 13.49 14.02 11.47
C ALA A 339 14.78 14.72 10.98
N ILE A 340 15.53 14.19 10.01
CA ILE A 340 16.64 14.93 9.36
C ILE A 340 16.20 15.35 7.94
N PRO A 341 15.88 16.63 7.69
CA PRO A 341 15.29 17.11 6.43
C PRO A 341 16.16 17.00 5.16
N SER A 342 17.42 16.55 5.28
CA SER A 342 18.40 16.57 4.19
C SER A 342 18.84 15.19 3.69
N VAL A 343 18.25 14.11 4.21
CA VAL A 343 18.64 12.74 3.89
C VAL A 343 17.43 11.91 3.47
N HIS A 344 17.22 11.77 2.16
CA HIS A 344 16.20 10.88 1.60
C HIS A 344 16.71 9.42 1.59
N SER A 345 16.71 8.74 2.75
CA SER A 345 16.81 7.27 2.77
C SER A 345 15.41 6.71 2.52
N GLY A 346 15.09 6.30 1.29
CA GLY A 346 13.87 5.54 1.07
C GLY A 346 13.84 4.26 1.89
N GLY A 347 12.68 3.63 1.94
CA GLY A 347 12.58 2.32 2.55
C GLY A 347 11.22 1.69 2.40
N VAL A 348 11.14 0.49 2.96
CA VAL A 348 9.97 -0.38 2.84
C VAL A 348 9.45 -0.71 4.22
N MET A 349 8.16 -0.55 4.38
CA MET A 349 7.42 -1.01 5.55
C MET A 349 6.75 -2.33 5.20
N HIS A 350 6.87 -3.31 6.09
CA HIS A 350 6.21 -4.60 5.96
C HIS A 350 5.09 -4.71 6.97
N PHE A 351 3.89 -5.06 6.50
CA PHE A 351 2.70 -5.24 7.30
C PHE A 351 2.14 -6.66 7.15
N THR A 352 1.63 -7.22 8.24
CA THR A 352 0.88 -8.49 8.25
C THR A 352 -0.58 -8.28 8.65
N HIS A 353 -1.50 -8.94 7.94
CA HIS A 353 -2.93 -8.92 8.24
C HIS A 353 -3.27 -9.75 9.47
N CYS A 354 -4.12 -9.21 10.33
CA CYS A 354 -4.38 -9.68 11.67
C CYS A 354 -5.87 -9.49 12.02
N GLY A 355 -6.75 -10.37 11.51
CA GLY A 355 -8.16 -10.40 11.94
C GLY A 355 -8.95 -9.09 11.73
N GLY A 356 -8.63 -8.32 10.68
CA GLY A 356 -9.31 -7.06 10.35
C GLY A 356 -8.40 -5.83 10.27
N TYR A 357 -7.17 -5.89 10.80
CA TYR A 357 -6.16 -4.83 10.66
C TYR A 357 -4.89 -5.31 9.98
N TRP A 358 -4.05 -4.36 9.56
CA TRP A 358 -2.71 -4.59 9.03
C TRP A 358 -1.67 -3.99 9.98
N GLY A 359 -0.95 -4.85 10.71
CA GLY A 359 0.06 -4.45 11.70
C GLY A 359 1.43 -4.29 11.07
N LEU A 360 2.22 -3.31 11.49
CA LEU A 360 3.59 -3.14 11.00
C LEU A 360 4.54 -4.16 11.65
N ASP A 361 5.08 -5.07 10.85
CA ASP A 361 5.97 -6.16 11.27
C ASP A 361 7.44 -5.71 11.41
N GLY A 362 7.83 -4.71 10.61
CA GLY A 362 9.19 -4.21 10.55
C GLY A 362 9.39 -3.22 9.41
N ARG A 363 10.58 -2.63 9.38
CA ARG A 363 11.00 -1.72 8.32
C ARG A 363 12.35 -2.14 7.76
N LEU A 364 12.48 -2.07 6.44
CA LEU A 364 13.76 -2.08 5.77
C LEU A 364 14.15 -0.63 5.51
N GLN A 365 15.18 -0.16 6.22
CA GLN A 365 15.78 1.13 5.91
C GLN A 365 16.96 0.92 4.98
N ILE A 366 16.95 1.70 3.91
CA ILE A 366 18.01 1.68 2.91
C ILE A 366 19.05 2.71 3.37
N PRO A 367 20.32 2.31 3.58
CA PRO A 367 21.36 3.26 3.92
C PRO A 367 21.51 4.32 2.82
N SER A 368 21.21 5.57 3.15
CA SER A 368 21.44 6.72 2.29
C SER A 368 22.89 7.20 2.44
N TYR A 369 23.69 7.03 1.40
CA TYR A 369 24.96 7.76 1.26
C TYR A 369 24.92 8.87 0.22
N PHE A 370 23.79 9.11 -0.44
CA PHE A 370 23.72 10.02 -1.57
C PHE A 370 22.70 11.13 -1.35
N GLN A 371 23.19 12.37 -1.31
CA GLN A 371 22.38 13.59 -1.29
C GLN A 371 21.89 13.92 -2.70
N GLY A 372 20.63 14.36 -2.84
CA GLY A 372 20.19 15.16 -3.99
C GLY A 372 19.61 14.44 -5.21
N GLY A 373 19.44 13.11 -5.21
CA GLY A 373 18.76 12.41 -6.31
C GLY A 373 17.23 12.42 -6.17
N ASN A 374 16.51 12.77 -7.23
CA ASN A 374 15.09 12.43 -7.36
C ASN A 374 14.96 10.90 -7.31
N PHE A 375 14.10 10.37 -6.43
CA PHE A 375 13.93 8.94 -6.28
C PHE A 375 13.40 8.34 -7.60
N GLU A 376 14.16 7.46 -8.25
CA GLU A 376 13.71 6.57 -9.34
C GLU A 376 13.72 5.10 -8.87
N GLN A 377 13.82 4.86 -7.56
CA GLN A 377 13.82 3.52 -6.99
C GLN A 377 12.53 2.78 -7.37
N SER A 378 12.66 1.47 -7.57
CA SER A 378 11.55 0.56 -7.83
C SER A 378 11.67 -0.67 -6.94
N PHE A 379 10.56 -1.32 -6.69
CA PHE A 379 10.47 -2.48 -5.81
C PHE A 379 9.60 -3.52 -6.48
N ALA A 380 9.91 -4.78 -6.24
CA ALA A 380 9.07 -5.90 -6.62
C ALA A 380 9.10 -6.94 -5.50
N PHE A 381 8.03 -7.70 -5.35
CA PHE A 381 7.94 -8.71 -4.32
C PHE A 381 7.25 -9.97 -4.84
N ASP A 382 7.77 -11.10 -4.38
CA ASP A 382 7.27 -12.43 -4.70
C ASP A 382 7.49 -13.35 -3.49
N ASP A 383 6.39 -13.84 -2.92
CA ASP A 383 6.31 -14.68 -1.72
C ASP A 383 7.05 -14.17 -0.46
N ASP A 384 8.31 -14.55 -0.30
CA ASP A 384 9.19 -14.16 0.81
C ASP A 384 10.35 -13.28 0.34
N GLN A 385 10.41 -12.94 -0.95
CA GLN A 385 11.53 -12.25 -1.58
C GLN A 385 11.12 -10.85 -1.98
N MET A 386 11.84 -9.86 -1.46
CA MET A 386 11.68 -8.47 -1.86
C MET A 386 12.91 -8.04 -2.66
N LEU A 387 12.67 -7.56 -3.87
CA LEU A 387 13.65 -6.89 -4.71
C LEU A 387 13.54 -5.40 -4.49
N VAL A 388 14.65 -4.77 -4.12
CA VAL A 388 14.72 -3.32 -3.94
C VAL A 388 15.77 -2.74 -4.88
N ALA A 389 15.37 -1.89 -5.81
CA ALA A 389 16.24 -1.38 -6.84
C ALA A 389 16.68 0.08 -6.62
N TYR A 390 17.93 0.37 -6.99
CA TYR A 390 18.65 1.60 -6.72
C TYR A 390 19.37 2.10 -7.96
N PRO A 391 18.72 2.93 -8.80
CA PRO A 391 19.36 3.48 -10.00
C PRO A 391 20.65 4.28 -9.72
N GLU A 392 20.73 4.95 -8.58
CA GLU A 392 21.88 5.80 -8.22
C GLU A 392 23.04 5.03 -7.56
N LEU A 393 22.94 3.70 -7.45
CA LEU A 393 23.98 2.89 -6.84
C LEU A 393 25.28 3.00 -7.64
N SER A 394 26.37 3.35 -6.95
CA SER A 394 27.71 3.46 -7.51
C SER A 394 28.57 2.28 -7.05
N THR A 395 29.17 1.54 -7.98
CA THR A 395 29.95 0.32 -7.70
C THR A 395 31.13 0.18 -8.65
N GLY A 396 32.22 -0.46 -8.20
CA GLY A 396 33.34 -0.80 -9.09
C GLY A 396 34.08 0.40 -9.69
N GLY A 397 34.00 1.57 -9.06
CA GLY A 397 34.60 2.81 -9.57
C GLY A 397 33.72 3.61 -10.53
N PHE A 398 32.52 3.12 -10.84
CA PHE A 398 31.53 3.81 -11.66
C PHE A 398 30.41 4.41 -10.81
N SER A 399 29.89 5.54 -11.28
CA SER A 399 28.83 6.36 -10.69
C SER A 399 27.47 6.04 -11.29
N SER A 400 26.44 5.90 -10.45
CA SER A 400 25.06 5.65 -10.88
C SER A 400 24.92 4.50 -11.89
N VAL A 401 25.65 3.40 -11.68
CA VAL A 401 25.50 2.14 -12.44
C VAL A 401 24.10 1.57 -12.21
N GLY A 402 23.65 1.67 -10.98
CA GLY A 402 22.42 1.07 -10.52
C GLY A 402 22.57 -0.41 -10.13
N GLY A 403 21.53 -0.96 -9.50
CA GLY A 403 21.50 -2.34 -9.02
C GLY A 403 20.31 -2.58 -8.10
N ALA A 404 20.24 -3.75 -7.46
CA ALA A 404 19.18 -4.05 -6.51
C ALA A 404 19.64 -4.94 -5.36
N TYR A 405 19.02 -4.81 -4.19
CA TYR A 405 19.15 -5.81 -3.13
C TYR A 405 17.97 -6.76 -3.19
N VAL A 406 18.24 -8.07 -3.17
CA VAL A 406 17.22 -9.08 -2.84
C VAL A 406 17.30 -9.33 -1.35
N VAL A 407 16.16 -9.18 -0.67
CA VAL A 407 16.00 -9.37 0.76
C VAL A 407 14.97 -10.46 0.98
N ARG A 408 15.36 -11.54 1.65
CA ARG A 408 14.41 -12.51 2.17
C ARG A 408 13.73 -11.94 3.41
N LEU A 409 12.43 -11.74 3.34
CA LEU A 409 11.62 -11.39 4.49
C LEU A 409 11.60 -12.58 5.46
N PRO A 410 11.78 -12.35 6.76
CA PRO A 410 11.72 -13.43 7.73
C PRO A 410 10.33 -14.07 7.71
N ASP A 411 10.30 -15.40 7.84
CA ASP A 411 9.10 -16.15 8.21
C ASP A 411 8.73 -15.79 9.65
N LYS A 412 8.26 -14.57 9.89
CA LYS A 412 7.55 -14.31 11.13
C LYS A 412 6.28 -15.14 11.07
N ASN A 413 6.07 -15.93 12.12
CA ASN A 413 4.72 -16.33 12.52
C ASN A 413 3.83 -15.08 12.44
N PRO A 414 2.56 -15.21 12.02
CA PRO A 414 1.63 -14.09 12.07
C PRO A 414 1.82 -13.43 13.43
N ILE A 415 2.03 -12.11 13.45
CA ILE A 415 1.96 -11.35 14.71
C ILE A 415 0.78 -11.96 15.45
N THR A 416 1.04 -12.64 16.57
CA THR A 416 -0.05 -13.15 17.38
C THR A 416 -0.85 -11.90 17.66
N CYS A 417 -2.10 -11.89 17.20
CA CYS A 417 -3.00 -10.75 17.31
C CYS A 417 -3.39 -10.62 18.79
N ASP A 418 -2.39 -10.44 19.63
CA ASP A 418 -2.48 -10.48 21.06
C ASP A 418 -3.32 -9.27 21.45
N GLU A 419 -4.27 -9.51 22.34
CA GLU A 419 -5.03 -8.43 22.95
C GLU A 419 -4.03 -7.43 23.55
N LEU A 420 -4.14 -6.19 23.09
CA LEU A 420 -3.33 -5.10 23.58
C LEU A 420 -3.87 -4.59 24.91
N GLY A 421 -2.94 -4.32 25.82
CA GLY A 421 -3.24 -3.71 27.10
C GLY A 421 -3.73 -4.70 28.13
N THR A 422 -4.43 -4.19 29.14
CA THR A 422 -5.01 -5.00 30.22
C THR A 422 -6.46 -4.58 30.37
N PRO A 423 -7.43 -5.51 30.31
CA PRO A 423 -8.83 -5.18 30.49
C PRO A 423 -9.06 -4.66 31.90
N ILE A 424 -9.94 -3.67 32.03
CA ILE A 424 -10.37 -3.09 33.29
C ILE A 424 -11.75 -3.64 33.60
N ALA A 425 -11.85 -4.28 34.75
CA ALA A 425 -13.11 -4.66 35.36
C ALA A 425 -13.92 -3.39 35.73
N LEU A 426 -14.92 -3.06 34.92
CA LEU A 426 -15.90 -2.01 35.18
C LEU A 426 -17.29 -2.59 34.90
N PRO A 427 -18.29 -2.37 35.77
CA PRO A 427 -18.26 -1.58 37.00
C PRO A 427 -17.42 -2.20 38.13
N SER A 428 -17.08 -1.39 39.13
CA SER A 428 -16.37 -1.82 40.35
C SER A 428 -17.06 -1.25 41.59
N ALA A 429 -16.68 -1.70 42.79
CA ALA A 429 -17.23 -1.14 44.04
C ALA A 429 -17.01 0.38 44.17
N ALA A 430 -15.98 0.94 43.52
CA ALA A 430 -15.71 2.38 43.50
C ALA A 430 -16.42 3.11 42.33
N ALA A 431 -16.97 2.37 41.37
CA ALA A 431 -17.59 2.89 40.15
C ALA A 431 -18.71 1.94 39.67
N PRO A 432 -19.87 1.91 40.37
CA PRO A 432 -21.00 1.06 40.00
C PRO A 432 -21.66 1.56 38.72
N CYS A 433 -22.46 0.70 38.09
CA CYS A 433 -23.25 1.06 36.94
C CYS A 433 -24.23 2.21 37.22
N PRO A 434 -24.37 3.20 36.30
CA PRO A 434 -25.20 4.39 36.53
C PRO A 434 -26.66 4.09 36.88
N CYS A 435 -27.18 2.96 36.42
CA CYS A 435 -28.59 2.57 36.55
C CYS A 435 -28.77 1.35 37.47
N GLY A 436 -27.75 0.98 38.25
CA GLY A 436 -27.79 -0.18 39.14
C GLY A 436 -27.82 -1.53 38.40
N ASN A 437 -27.35 -1.55 37.16
CA ASN A 437 -27.35 -2.69 36.24
C ASN A 437 -25.94 -3.32 36.12
N ASP A 438 -25.33 -3.63 37.26
CA ASP A 438 -24.01 -4.25 37.32
C ASP A 438 -24.04 -5.68 36.70
N PRO A 439 -23.01 -6.08 35.94
CA PRO A 439 -22.93 -7.39 35.32
C PRO A 439 -22.51 -8.47 36.32
N VAL A 440 -22.72 -9.72 35.92
CA VAL A 440 -22.16 -10.89 36.62
C VAL A 440 -20.66 -11.01 36.33
N ASP A 441 -20.24 -10.79 35.08
CA ASP A 441 -18.84 -10.71 34.69
C ASP A 441 -18.40 -9.24 34.69
N PRO A 442 -17.50 -8.82 35.60
CA PRO A 442 -17.06 -7.42 35.66
C PRO A 442 -16.24 -6.99 34.44
N LEU A 443 -15.84 -7.90 33.54
CA LEU A 443 -15.24 -7.57 32.25
C LEU A 443 -16.26 -7.23 31.15
N GLU A 444 -17.56 -7.27 31.45
CA GLU A 444 -18.63 -6.98 30.48
C GLU A 444 -19.21 -5.58 30.57
N GLY A 445 -18.79 -4.67 31.46
CA GLY A 445 -19.50 -3.38 31.55
C GLY A 445 -20.95 -3.57 32.02
N CYS A 446 -21.74 -2.50 31.99
CA CYS A 446 -23.11 -2.59 32.48
C CYS A 446 -24.02 -3.42 31.59
N VAL A 447 -24.91 -4.19 32.23
CA VAL A 447 -25.92 -5.01 31.54
C VAL A 447 -26.83 -4.12 30.71
N ASN A 448 -27.02 -4.48 29.44
CA ASN A 448 -27.86 -3.76 28.49
C ASN A 448 -29.03 -4.65 28.02
N SER A 449 -29.78 -4.20 27.01
CA SER A 449 -30.96 -4.86 26.45
C SER A 449 -30.69 -6.24 25.84
N THR A 450 -29.43 -6.60 25.62
CA THR A 450 -29.03 -7.96 25.23
C THR A 450 -29.02 -8.95 26.40
N GLY A 451 -29.15 -8.47 27.64
CA GLY A 451 -29.04 -9.27 28.86
C GLY A 451 -27.61 -9.50 29.34
N ARG A 452 -26.62 -8.99 28.61
CA ARG A 452 -25.20 -8.92 29.01
C ARG A 452 -24.70 -7.49 28.85
N GLY A 453 -23.50 -7.21 29.33
CA GLY A 453 -22.84 -5.95 29.05
C GLY A 453 -21.90 -6.03 27.84
N ALA A 454 -21.40 -4.87 27.39
CA ALA A 454 -20.46 -4.76 26.28
C ALA A 454 -18.98 -4.84 26.72
N ARG A 455 -18.18 -5.55 25.92
CA ARG A 455 -16.72 -5.68 26.11
C ARG A 455 -15.97 -4.79 25.14
N VAL A 456 -14.77 -4.35 25.55
CA VAL A 456 -13.86 -3.59 24.70
C VAL A 456 -12.47 -4.17 24.85
N TRP A 457 -11.81 -4.43 23.73
CA TRP A 457 -10.41 -4.79 23.69
C TRP A 457 -9.75 -4.14 22.47
N ALA A 458 -8.43 -4.18 22.44
CA ALA A 458 -7.65 -3.65 21.32
C ALA A 458 -6.73 -4.73 20.74
N ARG A 459 -6.43 -4.65 19.45
CA ARG A 459 -5.40 -5.46 18.77
C ARG A 459 -4.47 -4.55 17.96
N GLY A 460 -3.25 -5.00 17.72
CA GLY A 460 -2.26 -4.30 16.91
C GLY A 460 -1.05 -3.81 17.69
N GLN A 461 -0.61 -2.56 17.50
CA GLN A 461 0.57 -2.00 18.18
C GLN A 461 0.26 -0.65 18.84
N LEU A 462 0.64 -0.50 20.12
CA LEU A 462 0.55 0.77 20.86
C LEU A 462 1.81 1.62 20.61
N SER A 463 1.87 2.33 19.48
CA SER A 463 2.92 3.33 19.20
C SER A 463 2.36 4.74 19.29
N ILE A 464 3.20 5.70 19.70
CA ILE A 464 2.84 7.12 19.78
C ILE A 464 2.82 7.83 18.42
N TYR A 465 3.39 7.21 17.39
CA TYR A 465 3.46 7.75 16.03
C TYR A 465 2.55 7.00 15.04
N SER A 466 1.81 5.98 15.51
CA SER A 466 0.99 5.11 14.66
C SER A 466 -0.46 4.98 15.15
N VAL A 467 -1.37 4.79 14.20
CA VAL A 467 -2.77 4.38 14.40
C VAL A 467 -2.95 2.86 14.27
N ALA A 468 -1.91 2.08 14.56
CA ALA A 468 -1.90 0.63 14.41
C ALA A 468 -2.67 -0.12 15.52
N CYS A 469 -3.53 0.56 16.28
CA CYS A 469 -4.36 -0.03 17.34
C CYS A 469 -5.82 0.01 16.89
N GLN A 470 -6.42 -1.16 16.64
CA GLN A 470 -7.83 -1.30 16.36
C GLN A 470 -8.58 -1.65 17.65
N PHE A 471 -9.62 -0.89 17.93
CA PHE A 471 -10.51 -1.09 19.07
C PHE A 471 -11.69 -1.91 18.61
N HIS A 472 -11.88 -3.06 19.22
CA HIS A 472 -13.01 -3.93 18.95
C HIS A 472 -13.97 -3.91 20.14
N MET A 473 -15.26 -3.88 19.81
CA MET A 473 -16.35 -3.81 20.77
C MET A 473 -17.36 -4.88 20.41
N GLU A 474 -17.83 -5.61 21.41
CA GLU A 474 -18.84 -6.67 21.26
C GLU A 474 -19.87 -6.58 22.40
N GLY A 475 -21.05 -7.16 22.18
CA GLY A 475 -22.14 -7.16 23.17
C GLY A 475 -22.88 -5.83 23.27
N LEU A 476 -22.74 -4.93 22.29
CA LEU A 476 -23.53 -3.70 22.19
C LEU A 476 -24.95 -4.01 21.67
N PRO A 477 -25.96 -3.19 21.98
CA PRO A 477 -27.25 -3.35 21.34
C PRO A 477 -27.14 -3.08 19.81
N PRO A 478 -27.88 -3.81 18.95
CA PRO A 478 -27.78 -3.68 17.51
C PRO A 478 -27.98 -2.24 16.99
N ASN A 479 -27.15 -1.81 16.03
CA ASN A 479 -27.24 -0.49 15.38
C ASN A 479 -27.05 0.74 16.30
N THR A 480 -26.55 0.52 17.52
CA THR A 480 -26.39 1.56 18.55
C THR A 480 -25.28 2.54 18.22
N LEU A 481 -25.54 3.82 18.46
CA LEU A 481 -24.51 4.86 18.47
C LEU A 481 -23.80 4.88 19.82
N GLY A 482 -22.48 4.89 19.79
CA GLY A 482 -21.65 5.00 20.99
C GLY A 482 -20.52 6.00 20.83
N LEU A 483 -19.85 6.25 21.94
CA LEU A 483 -18.70 7.11 22.08
C LEU A 483 -17.53 6.27 22.62
N VAL A 484 -16.36 6.36 21.99
CA VAL A 484 -15.10 5.92 22.58
C VAL A 484 -14.43 7.13 23.22
N ALA A 485 -14.11 7.03 24.50
CA ALA A 485 -13.37 8.06 25.24
C ALA A 485 -12.00 7.53 25.66
N ASN A 486 -10.96 8.36 25.48
CA ASN A 486 -9.64 8.12 26.03
C ASN A 486 -9.34 9.10 27.17
N MET A 487 -8.81 8.56 28.26
CA MET A 487 -8.29 9.32 29.37
C MET A 487 -6.81 9.04 29.56
N ARG A 488 -6.03 10.12 29.61
CA ARG A 488 -4.60 10.08 29.89
C ARG A 488 -4.35 9.89 31.38
N GLN A 489 -3.61 8.86 31.76
CA GLN A 489 -3.10 8.70 33.12
C GLN A 489 -1.69 9.31 33.19
N LEU A 490 -1.49 10.27 34.10
CA LEU A 490 -0.17 10.84 34.36
C LEU A 490 0.71 9.79 35.09
N PRO A 491 2.04 9.80 34.88
CA PRO A 491 2.95 8.79 35.43
C PRO A 491 2.88 8.58 36.95
N ASP A 492 2.44 9.60 37.70
CA ASP A 492 2.43 9.63 39.16
C ASP A 492 1.03 9.42 39.79
N GLU A 493 0.00 9.14 38.99
CA GLU A 493 -1.36 8.90 39.50
C GLU A 493 -1.68 7.40 39.66
N ALA A 494 -1.95 6.96 40.89
CA ALA A 494 -2.28 5.57 41.20
C ALA A 494 -3.73 5.18 40.86
N ALA A 495 -4.63 6.15 40.70
CA ALA A 495 -6.02 5.90 40.36
C ALA A 495 -6.21 5.74 38.85
N LEU A 496 -6.96 4.72 38.44
CA LEU A 496 -7.41 4.57 37.06
C LEU A 496 -8.43 5.68 36.76
N PRO A 497 -8.20 6.56 35.77
CA PRO A 497 -9.23 7.49 35.34
C PRO A 497 -10.37 6.66 34.71
N ALA A 498 -11.56 6.71 35.28
CA ALA A 498 -12.77 6.06 34.78
C ALA A 498 -13.85 7.14 34.54
N VAL A 499 -14.59 7.08 33.43
CA VAL A 499 -15.66 8.06 33.11
C VAL A 499 -16.90 7.75 33.95
N SER A 500 -16.86 7.96 35.26
CA SER A 500 -18.02 7.73 36.14
C SER A 500 -19.03 8.87 36.05
N GLY A 501 -20.30 8.55 35.76
CA GLY A 501 -21.40 9.52 35.74
C GLY A 501 -22.34 9.39 34.53
N ASP A 502 -23.12 10.45 34.27
CA ASP A 502 -24.13 10.57 33.20
C ASP A 502 -23.57 10.68 31.78
N GLY A 503 -22.28 10.35 31.59
CA GLY A 503 -21.56 10.44 30.32
C GLY A 503 -21.25 11.86 29.84
N LEU A 504 -21.61 12.90 30.60
CA LEU A 504 -21.36 14.32 30.27
C LEU A 504 -20.42 15.00 31.29
N LEU A 505 -20.40 14.53 32.54
CA LEU A 505 -19.47 15.00 33.57
C LEU A 505 -18.27 14.05 33.70
N LEU A 506 -17.20 14.34 32.97
CA LEU A 506 -15.89 13.71 33.16
C LEU A 506 -15.30 14.19 34.49
N ARG A 507 -15.62 13.50 35.59
CA ARG A 507 -15.10 13.83 36.92
C ARG A 507 -13.72 13.19 37.13
N HIS A 508 -12.69 13.81 36.57
CA HIS A 508 -11.35 13.71 37.16
C HIS A 508 -10.80 15.14 37.37
N PRO A 509 -10.37 15.51 38.59
CA PRO A 509 -9.97 16.89 38.91
C PRO A 509 -8.73 17.39 38.14
N PHE A 510 -7.99 16.49 37.48
CA PHE A 510 -6.73 16.81 36.79
C PHE A 510 -6.57 16.21 35.38
N VAL A 511 -7.57 15.47 34.86
CA VAL A 511 -7.47 14.77 33.56
C VAL A 511 -8.62 15.21 32.66
N ALA A 512 -8.31 15.94 31.59
CA ALA A 512 -9.23 16.21 30.50
C ALA A 512 -9.27 14.99 29.55
N PRO A 513 -10.43 14.66 28.93
CA PRO A 513 -10.47 13.66 27.88
C PRO A 513 -9.53 14.12 26.76
N SER A 514 -8.69 13.22 26.27
CA SER A 514 -7.78 13.57 25.17
C SER A 514 -8.52 13.60 23.83
N PHE A 515 -9.60 12.82 23.68
CA PHE A 515 -10.53 12.84 22.54
C PHE A 515 -11.80 12.01 22.82
N ILE A 516 -12.85 12.22 21.99
CA ILE A 516 -14.10 11.45 21.97
C ILE A 516 -14.46 11.13 20.51
N HIS A 517 -14.67 9.85 20.18
CA HIS A 517 -15.10 9.44 18.83
C HIS A 517 -16.48 8.80 18.82
N VAL A 518 -17.28 9.13 17.83
CA VAL A 518 -18.59 8.50 17.60
C VAL A 518 -18.41 7.27 16.72
N PHE A 519 -19.03 6.15 17.10
CA PHE A 519 -19.13 4.95 16.27
C PHE A 519 -20.58 4.47 16.21
N ARG A 520 -20.85 3.56 15.28
CA ARG A 520 -22.13 2.84 15.18
C ARG A 520 -21.87 1.34 15.17
N ALA A 521 -22.51 0.60 16.07
CA ALA A 521 -22.48 -0.85 16.08
C ALA A 521 -23.24 -1.43 14.87
N ASN A 522 -22.82 -2.59 14.38
CA ASN A 522 -23.51 -3.32 13.32
C ASN A 522 -24.78 -4.03 13.86
N ALA A 523 -25.44 -4.80 13.01
CA ALA A 523 -26.66 -5.54 13.39
C ALA A 523 -26.39 -6.68 14.39
N GLN A 524 -25.14 -7.11 14.52
CA GLN A 524 -24.67 -8.15 15.43
C GLN A 524 -24.24 -7.58 16.80
N GLY A 525 -24.24 -6.25 16.96
CA GLY A 525 -23.81 -5.62 18.21
C GLY A 525 -22.29 -5.47 18.32
N GLU A 526 -21.59 -5.45 17.19
CA GLU A 526 -20.14 -5.29 17.12
C GLU A 526 -19.79 -3.92 16.52
N ALA A 527 -18.68 -3.34 16.96
CA ALA A 527 -18.13 -2.12 16.37
C ALA A 527 -16.61 -2.16 16.35
N ASP A 528 -16.04 -1.61 15.28
CA ASP A 528 -14.61 -1.39 15.15
C ASP A 528 -14.32 0.10 15.10
N TRP A 529 -13.29 0.54 15.81
CA TRP A 529 -12.79 1.90 15.72
C TRP A 529 -11.27 1.91 15.52
N ILE A 530 -10.83 2.71 14.56
CA ILE A 530 -9.42 2.98 14.27
C ILE A 530 -9.21 4.47 14.57
N PRO A 531 -8.29 4.85 15.48
CA PRO A 531 -8.02 6.25 15.75
C PRO A 531 -7.52 6.97 14.48
N PRO A 532 -7.90 8.24 14.24
CA PRO A 532 -7.32 9.03 13.16
C PRO A 532 -5.85 9.40 13.46
N ALA A 533 -5.04 9.51 12.41
CA ALA A 533 -3.57 9.53 12.51
C ALA A 533 -2.93 10.78 13.09
N MET A 534 -3.63 11.91 13.19
CA MET A 534 -2.97 13.19 13.47
C MET A 534 -3.93 14.19 14.10
N GLU A 535 -4.30 13.97 15.36
CA GLU A 535 -4.43 15.13 16.25
C GLU A 535 -3.32 15.02 17.30
N PRO A 536 -2.79 16.11 17.87
CA PRO A 536 -1.84 16.01 18.97
C PRO A 536 -2.57 15.39 20.16
N ILE A 537 -2.59 14.05 20.23
CA ILE A 537 -3.40 13.28 21.19
C ILE A 537 -2.87 13.46 22.64
N GLY A 538 -1.80 14.24 22.84
CA GLY A 538 -1.16 14.39 24.15
C GLY A 538 -0.61 13.06 24.69
N ILE A 539 -0.48 12.04 23.83
CA ILE A 539 0.09 10.73 24.15
C ILE A 539 1.58 10.80 23.83
N PHE A 540 2.40 10.62 24.86
CA PHE A 540 3.87 10.63 24.78
C PHE A 540 4.43 9.23 25.06
N PRO A 541 5.68 8.94 24.69
CA PRO A 541 6.30 7.65 25.00
C PRO A 541 6.21 7.36 26.50
N GLY A 542 5.75 6.16 26.84
CA GLY A 542 5.55 5.72 28.23
C GLY A 542 4.22 6.14 28.87
N THR A 543 3.36 6.90 28.16
CA THR A 543 2.03 7.28 28.67
C THR A 543 1.13 6.05 28.80
N ARG A 544 0.32 5.99 29.86
CA ARG A 544 -0.79 5.03 29.99
C ARG A 544 -2.10 5.70 29.61
N GLY A 545 -2.85 5.09 28.70
CA GLY A 545 -4.18 5.54 28.29
C GLY A 545 -5.24 4.55 28.77
N THR A 546 -6.31 5.06 29.36
CA THR A 546 -7.51 4.29 29.66
C THR A 546 -8.57 4.56 28.61
N PHE A 547 -9.15 3.51 28.07
CA PHE A 547 -10.19 3.59 27.05
C PHE A 547 -11.49 3.01 27.57
N GLN A 548 -12.59 3.71 27.32
CA GLN A 548 -13.92 3.28 27.71
C GLN A 548 -14.94 3.62 26.63
N VAL A 549 -15.93 2.75 26.47
CA VAL A 549 -17.05 2.95 25.55
C VAL A 549 -18.30 3.34 26.32
N LEU A 550 -18.97 4.38 25.84
CA LEU A 550 -20.23 4.90 26.36
C LEU A 550 -21.29 4.79 25.26
N TYR A 551 -22.50 4.37 25.58
CA TYR A 551 -23.57 4.22 24.59
C TYR A 551 -24.95 4.44 25.22
N ARG A 552 -25.97 4.64 24.39
CA ARG A 552 -27.36 4.71 24.85
C ARG A 552 -28.10 3.47 24.42
N ASP A 553 -28.93 2.96 25.33
CA ASP A 553 -29.73 1.77 25.08
C ASP A 553 -31.17 1.99 25.58
N PRO A 554 -32.04 2.60 24.74
CA PRO A 554 -33.43 2.89 25.10
C PRO A 554 -34.23 1.68 25.54
N GLY A 555 -33.88 0.48 25.05
CA GLY A 555 -34.55 -0.77 25.42
C GLY A 555 -33.98 -1.43 26.67
N GLY A 556 -32.90 -0.89 27.24
CA GLY A 556 -32.18 -1.47 28.36
C GLY A 556 -32.51 -0.83 29.72
N PRO A 557 -31.84 -1.28 30.79
CA PRO A 557 -32.08 -0.81 32.16
C PRO A 557 -31.90 0.69 32.36
N CYS A 558 -31.08 1.33 31.52
CA CYS A 558 -30.85 2.76 31.58
C CYS A 558 -31.85 3.62 30.80
N GLY A 559 -32.72 3.01 29.97
CA GLY A 559 -33.66 3.75 29.11
C GLY A 559 -32.96 4.83 28.29
N THR A 560 -33.36 6.10 28.46
CA THR A 560 -32.73 7.24 27.76
C THR A 560 -31.37 7.67 28.32
N GLY A 561 -30.94 7.08 29.44
CA GLY A 561 -29.65 7.34 30.08
C GLY A 561 -28.46 6.71 29.36
N MET A 562 -27.26 7.06 29.81
CA MET A 562 -26.01 6.49 29.30
C MET A 562 -25.67 5.18 30.00
N ASN A 563 -25.19 4.22 29.21
CA ASN A 563 -24.59 2.97 29.66
C ASN A 563 -23.10 2.95 29.29
N TRP A 564 -22.29 2.14 29.96
CA TRP A 564 -20.88 1.99 29.62
C TRP A 564 -20.47 0.52 29.43
N ALA A 565 -19.44 0.31 28.62
CA ALA A 565 -18.77 -0.96 28.47
C ALA A 565 -17.65 -1.13 29.53
N ALA A 566 -17.04 -2.31 29.58
CA ALA A 566 -15.75 -2.46 30.24
C ALA A 566 -14.68 -1.56 29.59
N GLY A 567 -13.63 -1.26 30.33
CA GLY A 567 -12.51 -0.47 29.83
C GLY A 567 -11.27 -1.32 29.54
N PHE A 568 -10.23 -0.71 28.99
CA PHE A 568 -8.89 -1.30 29.02
C PHE A 568 -7.81 -0.22 29.22
N VAL A 569 -6.66 -0.63 29.75
CA VAL A 569 -5.45 0.22 29.87
C VAL A 569 -4.40 -0.24 28.87
N GLY A 570 -3.92 0.69 28.04
CA GLY A 570 -2.75 0.49 27.18
C GLY A 570 -1.56 1.33 27.66
N GLN A 571 -0.35 0.81 27.54
CA GLN A 571 0.89 1.59 27.69
C GLN A 571 1.51 1.83 26.31
N PHE A 572 1.67 3.10 25.93
CA PHE A 572 2.22 3.48 24.63
C PHE A 572 3.75 3.50 24.69
N VAL A 573 4.37 2.89 23.68
CA VAL A 573 5.83 2.86 23.54
C VAL A 573 6.26 3.76 22.38
N PRO A 574 7.49 4.34 22.44
CA PRO A 574 8.04 5.12 21.33
C PRO A 574 8.19 4.33 20.04
#